data_AF-A0A9D2NP66-F1
#
_entry.id   AF-A0A9D2NP66-F1
#
_cell.length_a   1.000
_cell.length_b   1.000
_cell.length_c   1.000
_cell.angle_alpha   90.00
_cell.angle_beta   90.00
_cell.angle_gamma   90.00
#
_symmetry.space_group_name_H-M   'P 1'
#
loop_
_entity.id
_entity.type
_entity.pdbx_description
1 polymer ?
#
loop_
_entity_poly.entity_id
_entity_poly.type
_entity_poly.pdbx_seq_one_letter_code
_entity_poly.pdbx_strand_id
1 'polypeptide(L)'
;MELSELTAYAKEKYQIQEQHKWPELPGLSVLADPKTGKWAALLMRQWDEESGSEIQRCDIKCGREVLAELPLPFLSLPFHMRGPRWIGVAFDDHTDPDVVFRLFERALRGDRMQGCTIVLDNAPRETVVIEPVIPAFGGMTSSVDIPEKIEAMLDLYEYGDGSFSQKCRNFYRQGKWMEDYEDDVPWSGAFRRYFPTYHDLNVRQLRGYFSWRTQVRQGKFHPIATSLAYLYVYELLNGIGVLSPDETLKKLREFEVGFLDSGIGDPKMRGNLHRWMMDHAVLHGVSSALARQYMDPALMARDDALSVLRDPKEAVDEEIFSALCVFGGKKLKSSPVITKMSDQGKRLFAMLWRYAVKNSVIKGKDMFTACFGEQKTFLWHPLANAVYWEEQRHPDADVIWDACRSFHCCDGVWYEKRYDQLYFDQRRLQALLHEADRLFRRELKTNHYLRQKADEAWATPLAQAAIHALRQASRPAVTIDLSELEQIRLDAMQTKDSLLIEAELEEEEIAAADTAASETEPDTVEGLDALHTQILCVLAHGGSPAALIKENHLMPAVAADTINAALFDVFDDNVIECEGDELLVVADYQEDILQMLGGDKDE
;
A
#
# COMPACT_ATOMS: atom_id res chain seq x y z
N MET A 1 -11.82 -5.58 21.09
CA MET A 1 -13.09 -6.23 20.67
C MET A 1 -13.39 -7.33 21.67
N GLU A 2 -14.64 -7.47 22.11
CA GLU A 2 -15.09 -8.63 22.90
C GLU A 2 -15.65 -9.73 22.00
N LEU A 3 -15.58 -10.97 22.45
CA LEU A 3 -16.13 -12.12 21.74
C LEU A 3 -17.66 -12.07 21.67
N SER A 4 -18.30 -11.39 22.64
CA SER A 4 -19.73 -11.05 22.60
C SER A 4 -20.13 -10.19 21.39
N GLU A 5 -19.20 -9.39 20.85
CA GLU A 5 -19.43 -8.59 19.64
C GLU A 5 -19.50 -9.49 18.40
N LEU A 6 -18.65 -10.53 18.35
CA LEU A 6 -18.67 -11.51 17.26
C LEU A 6 -19.95 -12.37 17.29
N THR A 7 -20.42 -12.77 18.48
CA THR A 7 -21.64 -13.56 18.60
C THR A 7 -22.89 -12.73 18.32
N ALA A 8 -22.93 -11.47 18.76
CA ALA A 8 -23.97 -10.52 18.39
C ALA A 8 -24.01 -10.32 16.87
N TYR A 9 -22.85 -10.09 16.24
CA TYR A 9 -22.73 -9.97 14.80
C TYR A 9 -23.22 -11.20 14.04
N ALA A 10 -22.80 -12.40 14.46
CA ALA A 10 -23.20 -13.65 13.83
C ALA A 10 -24.71 -13.90 13.97
N LYS A 11 -25.29 -13.61 15.14
CA LYS A 11 -26.71 -13.74 15.41
C LYS A 11 -27.54 -12.75 14.61
N GLU A 12 -27.15 -11.49 14.61
CA GLU A 12 -27.96 -10.42 14.02
C GLU A 12 -27.85 -10.39 12.49
N LYS A 13 -26.65 -10.59 11.92
CA LYS A 13 -26.43 -10.53 10.46
C LYS A 13 -26.72 -11.85 9.77
N TYR A 14 -26.33 -12.98 10.37
CA TYR A 14 -26.38 -14.30 9.73
C TYR A 14 -27.39 -15.26 10.36
N GLN A 15 -28.13 -14.83 11.41
CA GLN A 15 -29.02 -15.70 12.18
C GLN A 15 -28.30 -16.92 12.78
N ILE A 16 -26.99 -16.80 13.00
CA ILE A 16 -26.15 -17.84 13.59
C ILE A 16 -26.17 -17.65 15.10
N GLN A 17 -26.85 -18.55 15.81
CA GLN A 17 -26.81 -18.57 17.26
C GLN A 17 -25.55 -19.27 17.78
N GLU A 18 -25.03 -18.77 18.90
CA GLU A 18 -24.00 -19.43 19.68
C GLU A 18 -24.53 -20.76 20.22
N GLN A 19 -23.87 -21.85 19.87
CA GLN A 19 -24.25 -23.20 20.28
C GLN A 19 -23.29 -23.72 21.35
N HIS A 20 -23.81 -24.00 22.55
CA HIS A 20 -23.06 -24.64 23.62
C HIS A 20 -23.15 -26.16 23.48
N LYS A 21 -22.19 -26.75 22.76
CA LYS A 21 -22.19 -28.19 22.45
C LYS A 21 -21.69 -29.08 23.58
N TRP A 22 -21.03 -28.51 24.59
CA TRP A 22 -20.39 -29.25 25.67
C TRP A 22 -20.86 -28.73 27.03
N PRO A 23 -21.83 -29.41 27.68
CA PRO A 23 -22.30 -29.04 29.01
C PRO A 23 -21.19 -29.06 30.08
N GLU A 24 -20.20 -29.93 29.90
CA GLU A 24 -19.06 -30.08 30.81
C GLU A 24 -17.98 -29.00 30.62
N LEU A 25 -18.04 -28.22 29.53
CA LEU A 25 -17.09 -27.15 29.20
C LEU A 25 -17.85 -25.85 28.91
N PRO A 26 -18.37 -25.15 29.93
CA PRO A 26 -19.21 -23.96 29.74
C PRO A 26 -18.48 -22.80 29.04
N GLY A 27 -17.14 -22.78 29.11
CA GLY A 27 -16.29 -21.82 28.41
C GLY A 27 -16.16 -22.06 26.89
N LEU A 28 -16.69 -23.16 26.34
CA LEU A 28 -16.64 -23.47 24.92
C LEU A 28 -18.01 -23.38 24.24
N SER A 29 -18.03 -22.75 23.08
CA SER A 29 -19.22 -22.69 22.22
C SER A 29 -18.83 -22.56 20.75
N VAL A 30 -19.77 -22.76 19.83
CA VAL A 30 -19.50 -22.71 18.39
C VAL A 30 -20.49 -21.82 17.65
N LEU A 31 -20.01 -21.18 16.59
CA LEU A 31 -20.81 -20.55 15.55
C LEU A 31 -20.80 -21.46 14.33
N ALA A 32 -21.96 -22.01 13.98
CA ALA A 32 -22.12 -22.92 12.86
C ALA A 32 -23.14 -22.37 11.87
N ASP A 33 -22.86 -22.54 10.57
CA ASP A 33 -23.79 -22.17 9.51
C ASP A 33 -25.12 -22.94 9.71
N PRO A 34 -26.28 -22.26 9.78
CA PRO A 34 -27.56 -22.89 10.08
C PRO A 34 -28.02 -23.84 8.96
N LYS A 35 -27.56 -23.62 7.73
CA LYS A 35 -27.93 -24.42 6.55
C LYS A 35 -27.05 -25.65 6.39
N THR A 36 -25.75 -25.51 6.62
CA THR A 36 -24.78 -26.60 6.36
C THR A 36 -24.32 -27.33 7.62
N GLY A 37 -24.56 -26.77 8.81
CA GLY A 37 -24.07 -27.29 10.09
C GLY A 37 -22.55 -27.23 10.26
N LYS A 38 -21.82 -26.70 9.28
CA LYS A 38 -20.36 -26.56 9.31
C LYS A 38 -19.97 -25.43 10.26
N TRP A 39 -18.93 -25.69 11.05
CA TRP A 39 -18.44 -24.70 12.02
C TRP A 39 -17.66 -23.62 11.29
N ALA A 40 -18.05 -22.37 11.55
CA ALA A 40 -17.36 -21.18 11.09
C ALA A 40 -16.36 -20.68 12.14
N ALA A 41 -16.72 -20.77 13.43
CA ALA A 41 -15.85 -20.43 14.54
C ALA A 41 -16.07 -21.31 15.79
N LEU A 42 -14.99 -21.55 16.54
CA LEU A 42 -15.01 -22.10 17.90
C LEU A 42 -14.64 -20.99 18.88
N LEU A 43 -15.46 -20.75 19.89
CA LEU A 43 -15.31 -19.68 20.85
C LEU A 43 -14.84 -20.24 22.19
N MET A 44 -13.94 -19.51 22.86
CA MET A 44 -13.29 -19.90 24.10
C MET A 44 -13.33 -18.74 25.09
N ARG A 45 -13.85 -19.00 26.29
CA ARG A 45 -13.84 -18.11 27.46
C ARG A 45 -13.20 -18.86 28.62
N GLN A 46 -12.06 -18.36 29.09
CA GLN A 46 -11.29 -18.99 30.17
C GLN A 46 -10.96 -17.94 31.22
N TRP A 47 -11.30 -18.23 32.48
CA TRP A 47 -10.90 -17.38 33.59
C TRP A 47 -9.42 -17.59 33.89
N ASP A 48 -8.66 -16.51 33.98
CA ASP A 48 -7.25 -16.57 34.36
C ASP A 48 -7.08 -16.11 35.82
N GLU A 49 -6.67 -17.04 36.69
CA GLU A 49 -6.52 -16.80 38.12
C GLU A 49 -5.34 -15.87 38.45
N GLU A 50 -4.32 -15.80 37.57
CA GLU A 50 -3.15 -14.92 37.76
C GLU A 50 -3.45 -13.46 37.39
N SER A 51 -4.14 -13.21 36.27
CA SER A 51 -4.53 -11.85 35.87
C SER A 51 -5.85 -11.37 36.47
N GLY A 52 -6.66 -12.28 37.04
CA GLY A 52 -7.99 -11.97 37.56
C GLY A 52 -8.97 -11.51 36.48
N SER A 53 -8.77 -11.93 35.22
CA SER A 53 -9.55 -11.50 34.06
C SER A 53 -10.01 -12.67 33.19
N GLU A 54 -11.12 -12.49 32.47
CA GLU A 54 -11.61 -13.48 31.51
C GLU A 54 -10.84 -13.34 30.19
N ILE A 55 -10.09 -14.38 29.82
CA ILE A 55 -9.42 -14.49 28.52
C ILE A 55 -10.42 -14.98 27.48
N GLN A 56 -10.64 -14.16 26.46
CA GLN A 56 -11.52 -14.47 25.34
C GLN A 56 -10.73 -14.74 24.07
N ARG A 57 -10.99 -15.87 23.42
CA ARG A 57 -10.30 -16.32 22.21
C ARG A 57 -11.27 -17.02 21.26
N CYS A 58 -10.98 -17.04 19.97
CA CYS A 58 -11.71 -17.89 19.04
C CYS A 58 -10.80 -18.50 17.97
N ASP A 59 -11.19 -19.65 17.45
CA ASP A 59 -10.61 -20.22 16.24
C ASP A 59 -11.59 -20.01 15.07
N ILE A 60 -11.16 -19.34 14.00
CA ILE A 60 -11.97 -19.06 12.80
C ILE A 60 -11.50 -19.89 11.61
N LYS A 61 -12.44 -20.46 10.85
CA LYS A 61 -12.15 -21.35 9.72
C LYS A 61 -11.92 -20.61 8.39
N CYS A 62 -10.97 -19.69 8.33
CA CYS A 62 -10.71 -18.84 7.16
C CYS A 62 -9.37 -19.07 6.43
N GLY A 63 -8.59 -20.09 6.83
CA GLY A 63 -7.30 -20.44 6.21
C GLY A 63 -6.08 -19.85 6.92
N ARG A 64 -5.04 -20.66 7.16
CA ARG A 64 -3.78 -20.26 7.82
C ARG A 64 -2.88 -19.39 6.97
N GLU A 65 -3.11 -19.34 5.66
CA GLU A 65 -2.43 -18.42 4.73
C GLU A 65 -2.56 -16.96 5.21
N VAL A 66 -3.68 -16.64 5.87
CA VAL A 66 -3.93 -15.34 6.51
C VAL A 66 -2.85 -14.93 7.51
N LEU A 67 -2.22 -15.88 8.22
CA LEU A 67 -1.18 -15.56 9.20
C LEU A 67 0.14 -15.12 8.53
N ALA A 68 0.36 -15.55 7.29
CA ALA A 68 1.48 -15.08 6.48
C ALA A 68 1.17 -13.73 5.80
N GLU A 69 -0.11 -13.51 5.46
CA GLU A 69 -0.62 -12.29 4.82
C GLU A 69 -0.81 -11.12 5.81
N LEU A 70 -1.17 -11.41 7.06
CA LEU A 70 -1.53 -10.44 8.10
C LEU A 70 -0.92 -10.84 9.45
N PRO A 71 0.33 -10.44 9.75
CA PRO A 71 0.96 -10.72 11.04
C PRO A 71 0.48 -9.72 12.11
N LEU A 72 -0.82 -9.73 12.39
CA LEU A 72 -1.43 -8.89 13.42
C LEU A 72 -1.23 -9.52 14.79
N PRO A 73 -1.01 -8.72 15.86
CA PRO A 73 -0.65 -9.23 17.18
C PRO A 73 -1.74 -10.09 17.83
N PHE A 74 -3.00 -9.87 17.46
CA PHE A 74 -4.16 -10.64 17.95
C PHE A 74 -4.45 -11.89 17.10
N LEU A 75 -3.69 -12.15 16.02
CA LEU A 75 -3.82 -13.34 15.17
C LEU A 75 -2.71 -14.34 15.48
N SER A 76 -3.08 -15.62 15.58
CA SER A 76 -2.16 -16.69 15.95
C SER A 76 -2.50 -18.01 15.25
N LEU A 77 -1.66 -19.02 15.49
CA LEU A 77 -2.08 -20.40 15.24
C LEU A 77 -3.32 -20.73 16.10
N PRO A 78 -4.22 -21.59 15.60
CA PRO A 78 -5.45 -21.92 16.31
C PRO A 78 -5.16 -22.55 17.68
N PHE A 79 -5.95 -22.18 18.67
CA PHE A 79 -5.76 -22.54 20.07
C PHE A 79 -6.22 -23.98 20.37
N HIS A 80 -7.34 -24.41 19.79
CA HIS A 80 -7.91 -25.75 20.01
C HIS A 80 -8.12 -26.52 18.71
N MET A 81 -8.47 -25.85 17.62
CA MET A 81 -8.74 -26.47 16.33
C MET A 81 -7.44 -26.85 15.61
N ARG A 82 -7.47 -27.99 14.89
CA ARG A 82 -6.30 -28.51 14.16
C ARG A 82 -6.47 -28.34 12.64
N GLY A 83 -5.35 -28.15 11.96
CA GLY A 83 -5.27 -28.14 10.49
C GLY A 83 -5.17 -26.74 9.87
N PRO A 84 -4.75 -26.66 8.59
CA PRO A 84 -4.36 -25.41 7.93
C PRO A 84 -5.52 -24.47 7.58
N ARG A 85 -6.77 -24.86 7.91
CA ARG A 85 -7.96 -24.04 7.64
C ARG A 85 -8.36 -23.13 8.79
N TRP A 86 -7.72 -23.27 9.95
CA TRP A 86 -8.08 -22.56 11.17
C TRP A 86 -6.99 -21.60 11.60
N ILE A 87 -7.39 -20.41 12.03
CA ILE A 87 -6.54 -19.42 12.69
C ILE A 87 -7.09 -19.13 14.08
N GLY A 88 -6.21 -18.74 14.99
CA GLY A 88 -6.58 -18.24 16.31
C GLY A 88 -6.71 -16.72 16.29
N VAL A 89 -7.69 -16.20 17.03
CA VAL A 89 -7.92 -14.78 17.28
C VAL A 89 -8.03 -14.59 18.79
N ALA A 90 -7.18 -13.74 19.35
CA ALA A 90 -7.34 -13.23 20.71
C ALA A 90 -8.27 -12.02 20.70
N PHE A 91 -9.11 -11.87 21.73
CA PHE A 91 -10.02 -10.73 21.88
C PHE A 91 -9.53 -9.89 23.06
N ASP A 92 -9.00 -8.73 22.74
CA ASP A 92 -8.47 -7.73 23.66
C ASP A 92 -8.74 -6.31 23.14
N ASP A 93 -8.26 -5.30 23.86
CA ASP A 93 -8.41 -3.88 23.49
C ASP A 93 -7.73 -3.49 22.16
N HIS A 94 -6.80 -4.32 21.67
CA HIS A 94 -6.07 -4.10 20.43
C HIS A 94 -6.66 -4.87 19.24
N THR A 95 -7.67 -5.70 19.49
CA THR A 95 -8.32 -6.52 18.47
C THR A 95 -9.24 -5.66 17.61
N ASP A 96 -8.93 -5.61 16.31
CA ASP A 96 -9.70 -4.88 15.29
C ASP A 96 -10.97 -5.66 14.89
N PRO A 97 -12.18 -5.16 15.23
CA PRO A 97 -13.42 -5.83 14.92
C PRO A 97 -13.66 -6.06 13.43
N ASP A 98 -13.23 -5.14 12.57
CA ASP A 98 -13.48 -5.23 11.13
C ASP A 98 -12.65 -6.37 10.51
N VAL A 99 -11.42 -6.56 10.98
CA VAL A 99 -10.60 -7.71 10.59
C VAL A 99 -11.29 -9.01 10.99
N VAL A 100 -11.75 -9.11 12.25
CA VAL A 100 -12.42 -10.31 12.77
C VAL A 100 -13.72 -10.60 12.03
N PHE A 101 -14.55 -9.59 11.75
CA PHE A 101 -15.78 -9.77 10.98
C PHE A 101 -15.50 -10.24 9.56
N ARG A 102 -14.51 -9.67 8.86
CA ARG A 102 -14.12 -10.13 7.51
C ARG A 102 -13.63 -11.58 7.51
N LEU A 103 -12.86 -11.97 8.52
CA LEU A 103 -12.37 -13.35 8.65
C LEU A 103 -13.53 -14.32 8.90
N PHE A 104 -14.50 -13.92 9.74
CA PHE A 104 -15.70 -14.71 9.97
C PHE A 104 -16.56 -14.85 8.69
N GLU A 105 -16.73 -13.77 7.91
CA GLU A 105 -17.40 -13.84 6.61
C GLU A 105 -16.67 -14.76 5.63
N ARG A 106 -15.33 -14.71 5.58
CA ARG A 106 -14.52 -15.63 4.78
C ARG A 106 -14.73 -17.08 5.20
N ALA A 107 -14.86 -17.35 6.51
CA ALA A 107 -15.16 -18.69 7.01
C ALA A 107 -16.54 -19.20 6.59
N LEU A 108 -17.56 -18.32 6.54
CA LEU A 108 -18.89 -18.68 6.05
C LEU A 108 -18.94 -18.95 4.54
N ARG A 109 -18.01 -18.36 3.77
CA ARG A 109 -17.90 -18.57 2.31
C ARG A 109 -17.25 -19.92 1.93
N GLY A 110 -16.61 -20.61 2.87
CA GLY A 110 -15.66 -21.71 2.68
C GLY A 110 -16.21 -23.05 2.15
N ASP A 111 -16.86 -23.00 0.99
CA ASP A 111 -16.97 -24.06 -0.05
C ASP A 111 -17.57 -23.53 -1.38
N ARG A 112 -17.91 -22.23 -1.52
CA ARG A 112 -18.45 -21.63 -2.77
C ARG A 112 -17.36 -21.14 -3.75
N MET A 113 -16.30 -21.93 -3.94
CA MET A 113 -15.45 -21.78 -5.12
C MET A 113 -15.80 -22.87 -6.13
N GLN A 114 -16.93 -22.70 -6.79
CA GLN A 114 -17.22 -23.27 -8.10
C GLN A 114 -18.14 -22.31 -8.84
N GLY A 115 -17.81 -22.07 -10.12
CA GLY A 115 -18.35 -21.00 -10.95
C GLY A 115 -19.86 -21.01 -11.15
N CYS A 116 -20.34 -19.93 -11.76
CA CYS A 116 -21.72 -19.75 -12.17
C CYS A 116 -22.32 -21.01 -12.81
N THR A 117 -23.46 -21.48 -12.30
CA THR A 117 -24.60 -22.00 -13.09
C THR A 117 -25.85 -21.95 -12.21
N ILE A 118 -26.91 -21.32 -12.73
CA ILE A 118 -28.26 -21.22 -12.15
C ILE A 118 -28.95 -22.58 -12.26
N VAL A 119 -29.64 -23.06 -11.21
CA VAL A 119 -30.99 -23.67 -11.29
C VAL A 119 -31.73 -23.46 -9.96
N LEU A 120 -32.89 -22.80 -10.03
CA LEU A 120 -33.91 -22.79 -8.98
C LEU A 120 -34.68 -24.11 -9.05
N ASP A 121 -34.85 -24.79 -7.91
CA ASP A 121 -35.97 -25.72 -7.72
C ASP A 121 -36.40 -25.71 -6.25
N ASN A 122 -37.68 -25.39 -6.03
CA ASN A 122 -38.35 -25.35 -4.73
C ASN A 122 -38.86 -26.75 -4.34
N ALA A 123 -38.88 -27.04 -3.04
CA ALA A 123 -39.89 -27.89 -2.43
C ALA A 123 -40.16 -27.40 -0.98
N PRO A 124 -41.44 -27.32 -0.55
CA PRO A 124 -41.81 -26.72 0.73
C PRO A 124 -41.52 -27.70 1.88
N ARG A 125 -41.04 -27.19 3.01
CA ARG A 125 -41.04 -27.94 4.27
C ARG A 125 -41.73 -27.13 5.35
N GLU A 126 -42.73 -27.76 5.94
CA GLU A 126 -43.64 -27.27 6.96
C GLU A 126 -42.89 -26.64 8.14
N THR A 127 -43.23 -25.39 8.45
CA THR A 127 -42.86 -24.71 9.68
C THR A 127 -43.75 -25.20 10.81
N VAL A 128 -43.19 -26.01 11.71
CA VAL A 128 -43.74 -26.15 13.06
C VAL A 128 -43.48 -24.83 13.78
N VAL A 129 -44.54 -24.03 13.94
CA VAL A 129 -44.54 -22.81 14.73
C VAL A 129 -44.47 -23.21 16.20
N ILE A 130 -43.34 -22.95 16.86
CA ILE A 130 -43.29 -22.85 18.32
C ILE A 130 -43.34 -21.37 18.63
N GLU A 131 -44.49 -20.90 19.09
CA GLU A 131 -44.68 -19.53 19.57
C GLU A 131 -43.77 -19.27 20.79
N PRO A 132 -42.95 -18.21 20.80
CA PRO A 132 -42.27 -17.80 22.00
C PRO A 132 -43.29 -17.18 22.98
N VAL A 133 -43.36 -17.78 24.17
CA VAL A 133 -44.14 -17.32 25.32
C VAL A 133 -43.82 -15.85 25.62
N ILE A 134 -44.85 -15.00 25.60
CA ILE A 134 -44.82 -13.62 26.06
C ILE A 134 -44.50 -13.63 27.57
N PRO A 135 -43.44 -12.95 28.07
CA PRO A 135 -43.28 -12.78 29.50
C PRO A 135 -44.37 -11.85 30.02
N ALA A 136 -45.25 -12.37 30.87
CA ALA A 136 -46.21 -11.57 31.61
C ALA A 136 -45.45 -10.63 32.57
N PHE A 137 -45.43 -9.33 32.24
CA PHE A 137 -45.03 -8.29 33.19
C PHE A 137 -46.18 -8.00 34.14
N GLY A 138 -46.10 -8.58 35.34
CA GLY A 138 -46.96 -8.21 36.46
C GLY A 138 -46.53 -6.87 37.08
N GLY A 139 -47.43 -5.89 37.04
CA GLY A 139 -47.64 -4.93 38.13
C GLY A 139 -46.64 -3.79 38.32
N MET A 140 -46.76 -2.72 37.52
CA MET A 140 -46.77 -1.34 38.02
C MET A 140 -47.29 -0.40 36.91
N THR A 141 -48.59 -0.13 36.95
CA THR A 141 -49.25 0.90 36.13
C THR A 141 -48.85 2.28 36.65
N SER A 142 -47.77 2.85 36.11
CA SER A 142 -47.74 4.29 35.87
C SER A 142 -48.24 4.49 34.46
N SER A 143 -49.40 5.11 34.25
CA SER A 143 -49.86 5.52 32.92
C SER A 143 -48.86 6.53 32.37
N VAL A 144 -47.83 6.03 31.68
CA VAL A 144 -47.01 6.89 30.83
C VAL A 144 -47.93 7.25 29.69
N ASP A 145 -48.35 8.51 29.64
CA ASP A 145 -49.03 9.06 28.49
C ASP A 145 -48.13 8.82 27.26
N ILE A 146 -48.54 7.88 26.41
CA ILE A 146 -47.82 7.51 25.20
C ILE A 146 -48.29 8.49 24.13
N PRO A 147 -47.41 9.35 23.59
CA PRO A 147 -47.80 10.23 22.50
C PRO A 147 -48.39 9.41 21.35
N GLU A 148 -49.54 9.84 20.81
CA GLU A 148 -50.25 9.12 19.74
C GLU A 148 -49.34 8.78 18.55
N LYS A 149 -48.38 9.67 18.24
CA LYS A 149 -47.43 9.45 17.15
C LYS A 149 -46.42 8.34 17.44
N ILE A 150 -46.03 8.15 18.70
CA ILE A 150 -45.17 7.03 19.14
C ILE A 150 -45.96 5.72 19.13
N GLU A 151 -47.22 5.74 19.59
CA GLU A 151 -48.10 4.56 19.52
C GLU A 151 -48.28 4.10 18.07
N ALA A 152 -48.66 5.01 17.17
CA ALA A 152 -48.78 4.74 15.74
C ALA A 152 -47.46 4.25 15.11
N MET A 153 -46.30 4.79 15.53
CA MET A 153 -44.98 4.32 15.06
C MET A 153 -44.72 2.86 15.49
N LEU A 154 -45.09 2.47 16.70
CA LEU A 154 -44.91 1.11 17.19
C LEU A 154 -45.78 0.12 16.38
N ASP A 155 -47.01 0.52 16.04
CA ASP A 155 -47.94 -0.28 15.23
C ASP A 155 -47.48 -0.48 13.78
N LEU A 156 -46.60 0.39 13.25
CA LEU A 156 -46.00 0.22 11.92
C LEU A 156 -45.02 -0.95 11.84
N TYR A 157 -44.60 -1.53 12.96
CA TYR A 157 -43.63 -2.61 12.97
C TYR A 157 -44.23 -3.90 12.41
N GLU A 158 -43.70 -4.36 11.26
CA GLU A 158 -44.13 -5.62 10.67
C GLU A 158 -43.27 -6.79 11.15
N TYR A 159 -43.91 -7.73 11.85
CA TYR A 159 -43.29 -9.00 12.24
C TYR A 159 -43.18 -9.93 11.02
N GLY A 160 -42.08 -10.67 10.90
CA GLY A 160 -41.87 -11.67 9.85
C GLY A 160 -40.66 -12.53 10.10
N ASP A 161 -39.74 -12.62 9.15
CA ASP A 161 -38.62 -13.57 9.20
C ASP A 161 -37.52 -13.23 10.22
N GLY A 162 -37.58 -12.06 10.85
CA GLY A 162 -36.61 -11.59 11.83
C GLY A 162 -35.22 -11.31 11.25
N SER A 163 -35.10 -11.28 9.91
CA SER A 163 -33.85 -11.01 9.22
C SER A 163 -33.35 -9.60 9.50
N PHE A 164 -32.03 -9.41 9.35
CA PHE A 164 -31.43 -8.07 9.42
C PHE A 164 -32.05 -7.11 8.40
N SER A 165 -32.37 -7.63 7.21
CA SER A 165 -33.05 -6.90 6.15
C SER A 165 -34.42 -6.40 6.58
N GLN A 166 -35.23 -7.26 7.22
CA GLN A 166 -36.54 -6.87 7.75
C GLN A 166 -36.41 -5.79 8.84
N LYS A 167 -35.42 -5.93 9.74
CA LYS A 167 -35.15 -4.93 10.77
C LYS A 167 -34.82 -3.57 10.16
N CYS A 168 -33.97 -3.53 9.12
CA CYS A 168 -33.63 -2.31 8.41
C CYS A 168 -34.87 -1.67 7.74
N ARG A 169 -35.72 -2.48 7.09
CA ARG A 169 -36.97 -2.00 6.50
C ARG A 169 -37.92 -1.39 7.54
N ASN A 170 -38.12 -2.06 8.67
CA ASN A 170 -38.96 -1.55 9.76
C ASN A 170 -38.38 -0.25 10.34
N PHE A 171 -37.06 -0.20 10.55
CA PHE A 171 -36.38 1.02 11.00
C PHE A 171 -36.60 2.19 10.05
N TYR A 172 -36.42 1.99 8.74
CA TYR A 172 -36.65 3.02 7.73
C TYR A 172 -38.07 3.56 7.76
N ARG A 173 -39.08 2.66 7.80
CA ARG A 173 -40.50 3.06 7.82
C ARG A 173 -40.87 3.82 9.08
N GLN A 174 -40.46 3.33 10.24
CA GLN A 174 -40.69 4.01 11.52
C GLN A 174 -39.96 5.36 11.54
N GLY A 175 -38.74 5.41 11.05
CA GLY A 175 -37.95 6.64 10.99
C GLY A 175 -38.56 7.71 10.08
N LYS A 176 -39.03 7.32 8.89
CA LYS A 176 -39.75 8.22 7.98
C LYS A 176 -41.07 8.71 8.56
N TRP A 177 -41.81 7.86 9.27
CA TRP A 177 -43.00 8.29 10.00
C TRP A 177 -42.70 9.33 11.09
N MET A 178 -41.56 9.16 11.76
CA MET A 178 -41.08 10.05 12.82
C MET A 178 -40.20 11.19 12.32
N GLU A 179 -40.13 11.44 11.01
CA GLU A 179 -39.17 12.35 10.41
C GLU A 179 -39.21 13.75 11.05
N ASP A 180 -40.40 14.34 11.20
CA ASP A 180 -40.61 15.67 11.80
C ASP A 180 -41.04 15.63 13.27
N TYR A 181 -41.01 14.47 13.93
CA TYR A 181 -41.42 14.39 15.33
C TYR A 181 -40.41 15.07 16.26
N GLU A 182 -40.89 15.83 17.22
CA GLU A 182 -40.09 16.38 18.30
C GLU A 182 -40.70 15.95 19.64
N ASP A 183 -39.85 15.74 20.64
CA ASP A 183 -40.25 15.44 22.02
C ASP A 183 -39.42 16.30 22.98
N ASP A 184 -39.83 16.40 24.23
CA ASP A 184 -39.21 17.23 25.27
C ASP A 184 -39.05 16.51 26.62
N VAL A 185 -39.28 15.20 26.66
CA VAL A 185 -39.06 14.35 27.84
C VAL A 185 -37.67 13.69 27.79
N PRO A 186 -36.65 14.27 28.45
CA PRO A 186 -35.31 13.72 28.46
C PRO A 186 -35.26 12.37 29.16
N TRP A 187 -34.34 11.51 28.72
CA TRP A 187 -34.04 10.25 29.35
C TRP A 187 -32.55 10.14 29.62
N SER A 188 -32.21 9.60 30.79
CA SER A 188 -30.84 9.23 31.14
C SER A 188 -30.81 7.78 31.60
N GLY A 189 -29.76 7.07 31.19
CA GLY A 189 -29.57 5.66 31.53
C GLY A 189 -28.58 4.98 30.61
N ALA A 190 -28.24 3.74 30.96
CA ALA A 190 -27.42 2.89 30.10
C ALA A 190 -28.31 2.16 29.09
N PHE A 191 -27.88 2.13 27.84
CA PHE A 191 -28.47 1.31 26.79
C PHE A 191 -27.35 0.80 25.90
N ARG A 192 -27.25 -0.51 25.72
CA ARG A 192 -26.22 -1.13 24.88
C ARG A 192 -26.86 -2.16 23.97
N ARG A 193 -26.84 -1.87 22.68
CA ARG A 193 -27.28 -2.77 21.62
C ARG A 193 -26.46 -2.53 20.35
N TYR A 194 -26.13 -3.61 19.64
CA TYR A 194 -25.55 -3.55 18.31
C TYR A 194 -26.67 -3.41 17.28
N PHE A 195 -26.39 -2.65 16.21
CA PHE A 195 -27.38 -2.31 15.17
C PHE A 195 -28.76 -1.91 15.71
N PRO A 196 -28.85 -0.95 16.64
CA PRO A 196 -30.10 -0.58 17.30
C PRO A 196 -31.13 -0.03 16.31
N THR A 197 -32.40 -0.32 16.59
CA THR A 197 -33.59 0.18 15.90
C THR A 197 -34.59 0.74 16.91
N TYR A 198 -35.60 1.50 16.47
CA TYR A 198 -36.64 2.03 17.37
C TYR A 198 -37.36 0.93 18.16
N HIS A 199 -37.57 -0.24 17.54
CA HIS A 199 -38.24 -1.38 18.17
C HIS A 199 -37.46 -1.98 19.35
N ASP A 200 -36.17 -1.66 19.49
CA ASP A 200 -35.35 -2.12 20.60
C ASP A 200 -35.53 -1.27 21.87
N LEU A 201 -36.21 -0.13 21.76
CA LEU A 201 -36.38 0.85 22.83
C LEU A 201 -37.78 0.74 23.42
N ASN A 202 -37.89 0.87 24.74
CA ASN A 202 -39.19 1.08 25.39
C ASN A 202 -39.68 2.53 25.21
N VAL A 203 -40.95 2.80 25.54
CA VAL A 203 -41.56 4.13 25.35
C VAL A 203 -40.75 5.26 26.01
N ARG A 204 -40.24 5.07 27.24
CA ARG A 204 -39.44 6.10 27.92
C ARG A 204 -38.12 6.37 27.20
N GLN A 205 -37.47 5.33 26.69
CA GLN A 205 -36.25 5.44 25.90
C GLN A 205 -36.51 6.10 24.55
N LEU A 206 -37.63 5.78 23.88
CA LEU A 206 -38.04 6.42 22.63
C LEU A 206 -38.26 7.92 22.80
N ARG A 207 -39.05 8.33 23.79
CA ARG A 207 -39.27 9.75 24.12
C ARG A 207 -37.94 10.46 24.40
N GLY A 208 -37.09 9.82 25.22
CA GLY A 208 -35.74 10.30 25.50
C GLY A 208 -34.85 10.49 24.28
N TYR A 209 -34.84 9.49 23.39
CA TYR A 209 -34.10 9.57 22.13
C TYR A 209 -34.64 10.69 21.24
N PHE A 210 -35.96 10.82 21.08
CA PHE A 210 -36.55 11.89 20.27
C PHE A 210 -36.29 13.27 20.86
N SER A 211 -36.29 13.44 22.19
CA SER A 211 -35.89 14.69 22.84
C SER A 211 -34.42 15.04 22.63
N TRP A 212 -33.54 14.04 22.68
CA TRP A 212 -32.12 14.23 22.37
C TRP A 212 -31.91 14.57 20.90
N ARG A 213 -32.60 13.87 19.99
CA ARG A 213 -32.57 14.12 18.55
C ARG A 213 -33.03 15.54 18.20
N THR A 214 -34.12 16.03 18.81
CA THR A 214 -34.59 17.41 18.64
C THR A 214 -33.48 18.40 18.96
N GLN A 215 -32.75 18.20 20.06
CA GLN A 215 -31.65 19.07 20.46
C GLN A 215 -30.46 18.97 19.50
N VAL A 216 -30.10 17.76 19.08
CA VAL A 216 -29.02 17.53 18.11
C VAL A 216 -29.30 18.22 16.78
N ARG A 217 -30.53 18.15 16.28
CA ARG A 217 -30.95 18.85 15.04
C ARG A 217 -30.92 20.39 15.17
N GLN A 218 -30.94 20.91 16.39
CA GLN A 218 -30.71 22.33 16.70
C GLN A 218 -29.24 22.67 16.98
N GLY A 219 -28.31 21.72 16.77
CA GLY A 219 -26.88 21.89 17.02
C GLY A 219 -26.48 21.78 18.50
N LYS A 220 -27.37 21.32 19.38
CA LYS A 220 -27.11 21.13 20.81
C LYS A 220 -26.82 19.66 21.10
N PHE A 221 -25.57 19.36 21.42
CA PHE A 221 -25.12 18.01 21.69
C PHE A 221 -25.00 17.75 23.20
N HIS A 222 -25.56 16.64 23.65
CA HIS A 222 -25.49 16.17 25.04
C HIS A 222 -25.09 14.70 25.09
N PRO A 223 -24.49 14.23 26.22
CA PRO A 223 -24.15 12.82 26.38
C PRO A 223 -25.37 11.91 26.21
N ILE A 224 -25.19 10.84 25.45
CA ILE A 224 -26.18 9.77 25.28
C ILE A 224 -25.45 8.44 25.11
N ALA A 225 -26.12 7.32 25.36
CA ALA A 225 -25.57 6.00 25.09
C ALA A 225 -25.17 5.84 23.62
N THR A 226 -23.98 5.29 23.35
CA THR A 226 -23.42 5.12 22.00
C THR A 226 -24.37 4.45 21.01
N SER A 227 -25.14 3.45 21.47
CA SER A 227 -26.18 2.80 20.64
C SER A 227 -27.26 3.78 20.17
N LEU A 228 -27.68 4.72 21.02
CA LEU A 228 -28.66 5.75 20.63
C LEU A 228 -28.06 6.80 19.70
N ALA A 229 -26.76 7.10 19.84
CA ALA A 229 -26.06 7.94 18.88
C ALA A 229 -25.99 7.29 17.48
N TYR A 230 -25.79 5.96 17.40
CA TYR A 230 -25.87 5.23 16.14
C TYR A 230 -27.27 5.25 15.50
N LEU A 231 -28.37 5.27 16.28
CA LEU A 231 -29.71 5.45 15.71
C LEU A 231 -29.79 6.73 14.88
N TYR A 232 -29.25 7.84 15.37
CA TYR A 232 -29.26 9.11 14.65
C TYR A 232 -28.37 9.07 13.40
N VAL A 233 -27.21 8.43 13.47
CA VAL A 233 -26.37 8.19 12.29
C VAL A 233 -27.13 7.37 11.25
N TYR A 234 -27.83 6.31 11.67
CA TYR A 234 -28.65 5.50 10.77
C TYR A 234 -29.82 6.29 10.19
N GLU A 235 -30.49 7.15 10.96
CA GLU A 235 -31.50 8.06 10.42
C GLU A 235 -30.95 8.86 9.24
N LEU A 236 -29.81 9.54 9.43
CA LEU A 236 -29.17 10.35 8.40
C LEU A 236 -28.80 9.51 7.17
N LEU A 237 -28.18 8.35 7.36
CA LEU A 237 -27.82 7.45 6.25
C LEU A 237 -29.03 6.97 5.45
N ASN A 238 -30.19 6.78 6.09
CA ASN A 238 -31.45 6.45 5.46
C ASN A 238 -32.19 7.67 4.87
N GLY A 239 -31.57 8.84 4.87
CA GLY A 239 -32.17 10.07 4.36
C GLY A 239 -33.31 10.60 5.21
N ILE A 240 -33.38 10.28 6.50
CA ILE A 240 -34.43 10.75 7.43
C ILE A 240 -34.03 12.10 8.00
N GLY A 241 -34.86 13.12 7.76
CA GLY A 241 -34.64 14.49 8.23
C GLY A 241 -33.59 15.25 7.43
N VAL A 242 -33.35 14.87 6.18
CA VAL A 242 -32.42 15.50 5.21
C VAL A 242 -33.07 15.55 3.82
N LEU A 243 -32.72 16.57 3.04
CA LEU A 243 -33.32 16.84 1.73
C LEU A 243 -32.49 16.31 0.56
N SER A 244 -31.19 16.06 0.76
CA SER A 244 -30.29 15.56 -0.28
C SER A 244 -29.15 14.70 0.28
N PRO A 245 -28.50 13.87 -0.55
CA PRO A 245 -27.29 13.13 -0.17
C PRO A 245 -26.15 14.04 0.32
N ASP A 246 -25.97 15.21 -0.29
CA ASP A 246 -24.99 16.21 0.15
C ASP A 246 -25.31 16.74 1.57
N GLU A 247 -26.59 16.94 1.87
CA GLU A 247 -27.03 17.35 3.21
C GLU A 247 -26.77 16.24 4.25
N THR A 248 -26.96 14.97 3.88
CA THR A 248 -26.60 13.82 4.73
C THR A 248 -25.13 13.89 5.15
N LEU A 249 -24.22 14.04 4.19
CA LEU A 249 -22.78 14.14 4.49
C LEU A 249 -22.46 15.34 5.38
N LYS A 250 -23.09 16.49 5.10
CA LYS A 250 -22.95 17.69 5.92
C LYS A 250 -23.41 17.46 7.36
N LYS A 251 -24.59 16.87 7.58
CA LYS A 251 -25.10 16.60 8.94
C LYS A 251 -24.31 15.53 9.67
N LEU A 252 -23.81 14.51 8.97
CA LEU A 252 -22.90 13.53 9.55
C LEU A 252 -21.59 14.20 10.00
N ARG A 253 -21.10 15.21 9.25
CA ARG A 253 -19.92 15.99 9.64
C ARG A 253 -20.22 16.93 10.81
N GLU A 254 -21.38 17.58 10.83
CA GLU A 254 -21.82 18.38 11.98
C GLU A 254 -21.94 17.51 13.24
N PHE A 255 -22.44 16.28 13.11
CA PHE A 255 -22.46 15.30 14.18
C PHE A 255 -21.05 14.92 14.64
N GLU A 256 -20.12 14.64 13.72
CA GLU A 256 -18.72 14.36 14.07
C GLU A 256 -18.12 15.49 14.90
N VAL A 257 -18.23 16.73 14.43
CA VAL A 257 -17.64 17.90 15.09
C VAL A 257 -18.34 18.19 16.43
N GLY A 258 -19.67 18.21 16.45
CA GLY A 258 -20.45 18.59 17.61
C GLY A 258 -20.50 17.53 18.71
N PHE A 259 -20.37 16.24 18.35
CA PHE A 259 -20.50 15.12 19.29
C PHE A 259 -19.18 14.39 19.54
N LEU A 260 -18.40 14.06 18.51
CA LEU A 260 -17.18 13.27 18.66
C LEU A 260 -15.96 14.14 18.97
N ASP A 261 -15.78 15.26 18.27
CA ASP A 261 -14.63 16.15 18.46
C ASP A 261 -14.75 16.97 19.76
N SER A 262 -15.98 17.18 20.25
CA SER A 262 -16.26 17.80 21.55
C SER A 262 -16.00 16.89 22.75
N GLY A 263 -15.68 15.61 22.53
CA GLY A 263 -15.41 14.62 23.57
C GLY A 263 -16.66 14.08 24.28
N ILE A 264 -17.85 14.33 23.75
CA ILE A 264 -19.12 13.84 24.32
C ILE A 264 -19.36 12.37 23.95
N GLY A 265 -19.14 12.02 22.68
CA GLY A 265 -19.40 10.70 22.14
C GLY A 265 -18.23 9.72 22.25
N ASP A 266 -18.50 8.46 21.91
CA ASP A 266 -17.47 7.41 21.84
C ASP A 266 -16.56 7.63 20.62
N PRO A 267 -15.25 7.87 20.79
CA PRO A 267 -14.31 8.07 19.69
C PRO A 267 -14.25 6.91 18.70
N LYS A 268 -14.62 5.69 19.12
CA LYS A 268 -14.64 4.49 18.26
C LYS A 268 -15.67 4.60 17.12
N MET A 269 -16.66 5.49 17.22
CA MET A 269 -17.63 5.73 16.15
C MET A 269 -17.01 6.31 14.88
N ARG A 270 -15.90 7.05 15.01
CA ARG A 270 -15.32 7.85 13.92
C ARG A 270 -14.95 7.02 12.69
N GLY A 271 -14.33 5.86 12.88
CA GLY A 271 -13.95 4.98 11.77
C GLY A 271 -15.14 4.48 10.96
N ASN A 272 -16.23 4.08 11.64
CA ASN A 272 -17.47 3.70 10.98
C ASN A 272 -18.10 4.89 10.24
N LEU A 273 -18.09 6.07 10.86
CA LEU A 273 -18.67 7.28 10.30
C LEU A 273 -18.00 7.68 8.99
N HIS A 274 -16.66 7.77 8.95
CA HIS A 274 -15.91 8.11 7.74
C HIS A 274 -16.10 7.08 6.62
N ARG A 275 -16.13 5.79 6.97
CA ARG A 275 -16.46 4.72 6.01
C ARG A 275 -17.85 4.92 5.42
N TRP A 276 -18.86 5.14 6.27
CA TRP A 276 -20.24 5.30 5.80
C TRP A 276 -20.46 6.60 5.02
N MET A 277 -19.74 7.68 5.33
CA MET A 277 -19.76 8.90 4.52
C MET A 277 -19.23 8.64 3.10
N MET A 278 -18.14 7.89 2.96
CA MET A 278 -17.63 7.49 1.64
C MET A 278 -18.63 6.56 0.92
N ASP A 279 -19.13 5.54 1.61
CA ASP A 279 -20.08 4.60 1.04
C ASP A 279 -21.36 5.31 0.56
N HIS A 280 -21.88 6.24 1.37
CA HIS A 280 -23.05 7.05 1.02
C HIS A 280 -22.79 7.94 -0.21
N ALA A 281 -21.61 8.55 -0.28
CA ALA A 281 -21.23 9.35 -1.44
C ALA A 281 -21.17 8.53 -2.73
N VAL A 282 -20.60 7.32 -2.67
CA VAL A 282 -20.58 6.38 -3.82
C VAL A 282 -21.99 5.96 -4.20
N LEU A 283 -22.81 5.56 -3.21
CA LEU A 283 -24.18 5.09 -3.42
C LEU A 283 -25.06 6.12 -4.11
N HIS A 284 -24.94 7.40 -3.74
CA HIS A 284 -25.83 8.44 -4.26
C HIS A 284 -25.18 9.34 -5.31
N GLY A 285 -24.02 8.94 -5.85
CA GLY A 285 -23.35 9.68 -6.92
C GLY A 285 -22.83 11.06 -6.52
N VAL A 286 -22.51 11.27 -5.24
CA VAL A 286 -21.85 12.50 -4.79
C VAL A 286 -20.41 12.48 -5.30
N SER A 287 -19.96 13.60 -5.88
CA SER A 287 -18.62 13.68 -6.47
C SER A 287 -17.52 13.33 -5.46
N SER A 288 -16.50 12.58 -5.90
CA SER A 288 -15.37 12.21 -5.04
C SER A 288 -14.61 13.45 -4.54
N ALA A 289 -14.57 14.53 -5.31
CA ALA A 289 -13.96 15.80 -4.91
C ALA A 289 -14.64 16.41 -3.67
N LEU A 290 -15.99 16.38 -3.61
CA LEU A 290 -16.74 16.85 -2.46
C LEU A 290 -16.66 15.86 -1.29
N ALA A 291 -16.73 14.55 -1.59
CA ALA A 291 -16.70 13.51 -0.57
C ALA A 291 -15.35 13.40 0.13
N ARG A 292 -14.24 13.76 -0.54
CA ARG A 292 -12.87 13.76 -0.02
C ARG A 292 -12.72 14.44 1.34
N GLN A 293 -13.48 15.50 1.62
CA GLN A 293 -13.40 16.20 2.91
C GLN A 293 -13.98 15.42 4.10
N TYR A 294 -14.74 14.35 3.85
CA TYR A 294 -15.44 13.54 4.85
C TYR A 294 -14.81 12.15 5.06
N MET A 295 -13.77 11.83 4.30
CA MET A 295 -13.15 10.50 4.30
C MET A 295 -12.13 10.39 5.44
N ASP A 296 -11.76 9.14 5.76
CA ASP A 296 -10.64 8.88 6.67
C ASP A 296 -9.35 9.47 6.06
N PRO A 297 -8.68 10.42 6.74
CA PRO A 297 -7.43 11.01 6.26
C PRO A 297 -6.32 9.97 6.00
N ALA A 298 -6.32 8.87 6.75
CA ALA A 298 -5.36 7.79 6.55
C ALA A 298 -5.63 7.01 5.26
N LEU A 299 -6.90 6.83 4.88
CA LEU A 299 -7.28 6.21 3.61
C LEU A 299 -6.87 7.11 2.43
N MET A 300 -7.18 8.41 2.54
CA MET A 300 -6.78 9.43 1.55
C MET A 300 -5.28 9.44 1.29
N ALA A 301 -4.50 9.57 2.37
CA ALA A 301 -3.05 9.64 2.28
C ALA A 301 -2.46 8.39 1.58
N ARG A 302 -3.10 7.23 1.73
CA ARG A 302 -2.68 6.00 1.07
C ARG A 302 -3.03 5.98 -0.41
N ASP A 303 -4.23 6.40 -0.79
CA ASP A 303 -4.63 6.40 -2.19
C ASP A 303 -3.86 7.45 -2.99
N ASP A 304 -3.67 8.64 -2.42
CA ASP A 304 -2.85 9.69 -3.02
C ASP A 304 -1.39 9.22 -3.15
N ALA A 305 -0.85 8.55 -2.12
CA ALA A 305 0.50 7.97 -2.19
C ALA A 305 0.62 6.87 -3.26
N LEU A 306 -0.36 5.96 -3.38
CA LEU A 306 -0.34 4.95 -4.44
C LEU A 306 -0.40 5.59 -5.82
N SER A 307 -1.22 6.63 -5.99
CA SER A 307 -1.32 7.36 -7.27
C SER A 307 0.02 7.97 -7.67
N VAL A 308 0.69 8.67 -6.73
CA VAL A 308 2.02 9.27 -6.95
C VAL A 308 3.08 8.22 -7.24
N LEU A 309 3.09 7.12 -6.49
CA LEU A 309 4.09 6.06 -6.66
C LEU A 309 3.88 5.26 -7.94
N ARG A 310 2.66 5.19 -8.47
CA ARG A 310 2.35 4.48 -9.72
C ARG A 310 2.88 5.23 -10.93
N ASP A 311 2.73 6.55 -10.96
CA ASP A 311 3.23 7.39 -12.06
C ASP A 311 4.09 8.56 -11.53
N PRO A 312 5.35 8.28 -11.13
CA PRO A 312 6.20 9.27 -10.46
C PRO A 312 6.93 10.23 -11.42
N LYS A 313 6.62 10.21 -12.74
CA LYS A 313 7.39 10.96 -13.75
C LYS A 313 7.29 12.47 -13.56
N GLU A 314 6.07 12.98 -13.44
CA GLU A 314 5.78 14.41 -13.32
C GLU A 314 5.61 14.88 -11.86
N ALA A 315 5.56 13.94 -10.91
CA ALA A 315 5.43 14.26 -9.49
C ALA A 315 6.70 14.93 -8.95
N VAL A 316 6.56 15.91 -8.05
CA VAL A 316 7.72 16.56 -7.44
C VAL A 316 8.41 15.67 -6.40
N ASP A 317 9.69 15.92 -6.13
CA ASP A 317 10.49 15.07 -5.23
C ASP A 317 9.87 14.93 -3.82
N GLU A 318 9.27 16.02 -3.31
CA GLU A 318 8.59 16.05 -2.01
C GLU A 318 7.36 15.12 -1.97
N GLU A 319 6.58 15.08 -3.05
CA GLU A 319 5.36 14.24 -3.15
C GLU A 319 5.73 12.76 -3.17
N ILE A 320 6.72 12.39 -3.99
CA ILE A 320 7.20 11.01 -4.07
C ILE A 320 7.76 10.57 -2.72
N PHE A 321 8.60 11.40 -2.09
CA PHE A 321 9.14 11.06 -0.78
C PHE A 321 8.05 10.94 0.29
N SER A 322 7.08 11.86 0.30
CA SER A 322 5.94 11.80 1.21
C SER A 322 5.11 10.53 1.00
N ALA A 323 4.88 10.13 -0.26
CA ALA A 323 4.20 8.90 -0.62
C ALA A 323 4.97 7.65 -0.17
N LEU A 324 6.30 7.61 -0.36
CA LEU A 324 7.15 6.54 0.17
C LEU A 324 7.06 6.45 1.69
N CYS A 325 6.95 7.57 2.40
CA CYS A 325 6.81 7.57 3.85
C CYS A 325 5.49 6.97 4.36
N VAL A 326 4.42 7.02 3.56
CA VAL A 326 3.13 6.42 3.93
C VAL A 326 3.28 4.90 4.11
N PHE A 327 4.09 4.24 3.27
CA PHE A 327 4.29 2.79 3.28
C PHE A 327 5.61 2.34 3.93
N GLY A 328 6.64 3.20 3.91
CA GLY A 328 7.96 2.95 4.52
C GLY A 328 7.98 3.14 6.04
N GLY A 329 6.92 3.74 6.61
CA GLY A 329 6.75 3.90 8.05
C GLY A 329 7.64 4.97 8.69
N LYS A 330 7.52 5.11 10.02
CA LYS A 330 8.17 6.18 10.79
C LYS A 330 9.70 6.19 10.70
N LYS A 331 10.32 5.03 10.45
CA LYS A 331 11.79 4.88 10.37
C LYS A 331 12.39 5.70 9.23
N LEU A 332 11.72 5.77 8.09
CA LEU A 332 12.19 6.55 6.93
C LEU A 332 12.25 8.05 7.25
N LYS A 333 11.18 8.59 7.87
CA LYS A 333 11.13 10.01 8.28
C LYS A 333 12.21 10.38 9.30
N SER A 334 12.58 9.44 10.17
CA SER A 334 13.63 9.64 11.19
C SER A 334 15.06 9.43 10.68
N SER A 335 15.26 9.09 9.40
CA SER A 335 16.61 8.84 8.88
C SER A 335 17.50 10.09 9.01
N PRO A 336 18.79 9.95 9.40
CA PRO A 336 19.81 10.98 9.29
C PRO A 336 19.93 11.63 7.90
N VAL A 337 19.62 10.89 6.82
CA VAL A 337 19.58 11.44 5.46
C VAL A 337 18.52 12.54 5.36
N ILE A 338 17.38 12.35 6.01
CA ILE A 338 16.26 13.28 5.97
C ILE A 338 16.41 14.37 7.03
N THR A 339 16.82 14.02 8.25
CA THR A 339 16.91 14.96 9.37
C THR A 339 18.10 15.92 9.26
N LYS A 340 19.21 15.52 8.61
CA LYS A 340 20.39 16.39 8.43
C LYS A 340 20.47 17.02 7.04
N MET A 341 19.98 16.33 6.01
CA MET A 341 20.14 16.71 4.61
C MET A 341 18.79 16.66 3.87
N SER A 342 17.76 17.28 4.44
CA SER A 342 16.34 17.21 3.99
C SER A 342 16.19 17.21 2.47
N ASP A 343 16.59 18.28 1.78
CA ASP A 343 16.25 18.46 0.37
C ASP A 343 16.99 17.45 -0.53
N GLN A 344 18.29 17.24 -0.29
CA GLN A 344 19.08 16.25 -1.03
C GLN A 344 18.61 14.81 -0.74
N GLY A 345 18.26 14.52 0.50
CA GLY A 345 17.77 13.21 0.92
C GLY A 345 16.45 12.86 0.26
N LYS A 346 15.48 13.77 0.29
CA LYS A 346 14.18 13.58 -0.39
C LYS A 346 14.37 13.40 -1.90
N ARG A 347 15.23 14.20 -2.53
CA ARG A 347 15.59 14.07 -3.95
C ARG A 347 16.19 12.71 -4.28
N LEU A 348 17.09 12.18 -3.46
CA LEU A 348 17.66 10.83 -3.65
C LEU A 348 16.61 9.73 -3.59
N PHE A 349 15.71 9.75 -2.61
CA PHE A 349 14.62 8.77 -2.53
C PHE A 349 13.62 8.90 -3.68
N ALA A 350 13.34 10.12 -4.15
CA ALA A 350 12.51 10.35 -5.32
C ALA A 350 13.17 9.81 -6.60
N MET A 351 14.46 10.08 -6.81
CA MET A 351 15.25 9.55 -7.93
C MET A 351 15.31 8.02 -7.90
N LEU A 352 15.54 7.42 -6.72
CA LEU A 352 15.49 5.98 -6.52
C LEU A 352 14.16 5.39 -7.01
N TRP A 353 13.04 5.95 -6.55
CA TRP A 353 11.74 5.40 -6.89
C TRP A 353 11.43 5.54 -8.37
N ARG A 354 11.70 6.71 -8.98
CA ARG A 354 11.55 6.92 -10.43
C ARG A 354 12.38 5.92 -11.23
N TYR A 355 13.65 5.73 -10.84
CA TYR A 355 14.54 4.79 -11.50
C TYR A 355 14.06 3.34 -11.34
N ALA A 356 13.61 2.96 -10.14
CA ALA A 356 13.13 1.62 -9.84
C ALA A 356 11.87 1.28 -10.64
N VAL A 357 10.87 2.17 -10.69
CA VAL A 357 9.64 1.98 -11.48
C VAL A 357 9.95 1.87 -12.97
N LYS A 358 10.89 2.67 -13.49
CA LYS A 358 11.23 2.66 -14.93
C LYS A 358 12.05 1.44 -15.36
N ASN A 359 12.98 0.96 -14.53
CA ASN A 359 14.01 0.01 -14.98
C ASN A 359 13.93 -1.38 -14.32
N SER A 360 13.10 -1.58 -13.30
CA SER A 360 13.02 -2.87 -12.61
C SER A 360 11.96 -3.77 -13.22
N VAL A 361 12.34 -5.01 -13.57
CA VAL A 361 11.42 -6.08 -13.91
C VAL A 361 11.60 -7.22 -12.91
N ILE A 362 10.58 -7.44 -12.08
CA ILE A 362 10.59 -8.42 -11.00
C ILE A 362 9.53 -9.47 -11.31
N LYS A 363 9.95 -10.66 -11.77
CA LYS A 363 9.02 -11.74 -12.17
C LYS A 363 7.96 -11.28 -13.19
N GLY A 364 8.37 -10.45 -14.15
CA GLY A 364 7.47 -9.89 -15.18
C GLY A 364 6.61 -8.70 -14.74
N LYS A 365 6.87 -8.13 -13.55
CA LYS A 365 6.17 -6.96 -13.01
C LYS A 365 7.09 -5.77 -12.83
N ASP A 366 6.58 -4.56 -12.99
CA ASP A 366 7.31 -3.34 -12.61
C ASP A 366 7.47 -3.23 -11.09
N MET A 367 8.29 -2.28 -10.62
CA MET A 367 8.53 -2.08 -9.19
C MET A 367 7.25 -1.77 -8.41
N PHE A 368 6.35 -0.96 -8.97
CA PHE A 368 5.11 -0.57 -8.31
C PHE A 368 4.23 -1.80 -8.07
N THR A 369 3.97 -2.57 -9.12
CA THR A 369 3.13 -3.77 -9.10
C THR A 369 3.76 -4.89 -8.26
N ALA A 370 5.10 -4.96 -8.21
CA ALA A 370 5.79 -5.87 -7.31
C ALA A 370 5.63 -5.50 -5.82
N CYS A 371 5.51 -4.21 -5.49
CA CYS A 371 5.34 -3.73 -4.12
C CYS A 371 3.87 -3.69 -3.68
N PHE A 372 2.96 -3.25 -4.54
CA PHE A 372 1.57 -2.93 -4.20
C PHE A 372 0.54 -3.84 -4.89
N GLY A 373 0.98 -4.72 -5.78
CA GLY A 373 0.11 -5.59 -6.54
C GLY A 373 -0.65 -4.85 -7.64
N GLU A 374 -1.67 -5.53 -8.18
CA GLU A 374 -2.59 -5.00 -9.18
C GLU A 374 -3.92 -4.65 -8.50
N GLN A 375 -4.68 -3.75 -9.12
CA GLN A 375 -6.05 -3.53 -8.70
C GLN A 375 -6.88 -4.80 -8.90
N LYS A 376 -7.57 -5.22 -7.84
CA LYS A 376 -8.47 -6.36 -7.86
C LYS A 376 -9.88 -5.93 -7.52
N THR A 377 -10.84 -6.65 -8.07
CA THR A 377 -12.27 -6.43 -7.82
C THR A 377 -12.74 -7.29 -6.65
N PHE A 378 -13.40 -6.67 -5.69
CA PHE A 378 -13.96 -7.30 -4.51
C PHE A 378 -15.45 -7.02 -4.44
N LEU A 379 -16.21 -7.97 -3.91
CA LEU A 379 -17.60 -7.72 -3.55
C LEU A 379 -17.62 -6.63 -2.46
N TRP A 380 -18.33 -5.54 -2.74
CA TRP A 380 -18.47 -4.42 -1.83
C TRP A 380 -19.92 -4.38 -1.35
N HIS A 381 -20.09 -4.21 -0.04
CA HIS A 381 -21.40 -4.08 0.58
C HIS A 381 -21.52 -2.64 1.08
N PRO A 382 -22.19 -1.77 0.33
CA PRO A 382 -22.35 -0.38 0.72
C PRO A 382 -22.98 -0.28 2.11
N LEU A 383 -22.49 0.66 2.93
CA LEU A 383 -22.99 0.90 4.27
C LEU A 383 -22.97 -0.37 5.14
N ALA A 384 -21.97 -1.23 4.92
CA ALA A 384 -21.81 -2.45 5.70
C ALA A 384 -21.83 -2.12 7.20
N ASN A 385 -22.57 -2.93 7.96
CA ASN A 385 -22.74 -2.80 9.40
C ASN A 385 -23.50 -1.52 9.84
N ALA A 386 -24.21 -0.85 8.92
CA ALA A 386 -25.23 0.13 9.26
C ALA A 386 -26.64 -0.49 9.17
N VAL A 387 -27.59 0.05 9.95
CA VAL A 387 -29.01 -0.23 9.74
C VAL A 387 -29.47 0.66 8.59
N TYR A 388 -29.54 0.10 7.39
CA TYR A 388 -29.82 0.82 6.16
C TYR A 388 -30.75 0.02 5.24
N TRP A 389 -31.71 0.70 4.62
CA TRP A 389 -32.69 0.08 3.74
C TRP A 389 -32.93 0.90 2.47
N GLU A 390 -32.90 0.21 1.34
CA GLU A 390 -33.40 0.71 0.06
C GLU A 390 -34.58 -0.13 -0.40
N GLU A 391 -35.65 0.53 -0.83
CA GLU A 391 -36.85 -0.16 -1.32
C GLU A 391 -36.63 -0.79 -2.70
N GLN A 392 -35.81 -0.14 -3.52
CA GLN A 392 -35.51 -0.57 -4.88
C GLN A 392 -34.05 -0.98 -4.97
N ARG A 393 -33.75 -1.95 -5.85
CA ARG A 393 -32.37 -2.26 -6.18
C ARG A 393 -31.74 -1.04 -6.84
N HIS A 394 -30.49 -0.77 -6.45
CA HIS A 394 -29.72 0.28 -7.09
C HIS A 394 -29.58 -0.02 -8.60
N PRO A 395 -29.79 0.98 -9.49
CA PRO A 395 -29.56 0.81 -10.91
C PRO A 395 -28.09 0.52 -11.20
N ASP A 396 -27.80 -0.06 -12.36
CA ASP A 396 -26.42 -0.27 -12.78
C ASP A 396 -25.67 1.07 -12.82
N ALA A 397 -24.47 1.06 -12.26
CA ALA A 397 -23.70 2.29 -12.04
C ALA A 397 -22.21 2.02 -12.10
N ASP A 398 -21.49 2.94 -12.72
CA ASP A 398 -20.03 2.96 -12.78
C ASP A 398 -19.52 4.25 -12.16
N VAL A 399 -18.89 4.13 -10.98
CA VAL A 399 -18.36 5.27 -10.23
C VAL A 399 -16.84 5.17 -10.19
N ILE A 400 -16.17 6.00 -11.00
CA ILE A 400 -14.73 6.18 -10.88
C ILE A 400 -14.48 7.13 -9.72
N TRP A 401 -13.90 6.62 -8.63
CA TRP A 401 -13.66 7.41 -7.43
C TRP A 401 -12.37 8.22 -7.56
N ASP A 402 -11.28 7.52 -7.86
CA ASP A 402 -9.96 8.08 -8.14
C ASP A 402 -9.08 7.07 -8.91
N ALA A 403 -7.80 7.39 -9.04
CA ALA A 403 -6.80 6.55 -9.68
C ALA A 403 -6.67 5.15 -9.04
N CYS A 404 -7.03 5.00 -7.78
CA CYS A 404 -6.83 3.82 -6.95
C CYS A 404 -8.10 2.99 -6.79
N ARG A 405 -9.29 3.61 -6.90
CA ARG A 405 -10.58 2.97 -6.66
C ARG A 405 -11.64 3.28 -7.71
N SER A 406 -12.43 2.25 -8.03
CA SER A 406 -13.66 2.39 -8.78
C SER A 406 -14.71 1.43 -8.25
N PHE A 407 -15.98 1.82 -8.37
CA PHE A 407 -17.11 1.04 -7.92
C PHE A 407 -18.01 0.73 -9.11
N HIS A 408 -18.49 -0.51 -9.15
CA HIS A 408 -19.32 -1.02 -10.22
C HIS A 408 -20.53 -1.73 -9.64
N CYS A 409 -21.73 -1.32 -10.04
CA CYS A 409 -22.99 -1.95 -9.67
C CYS A 409 -23.58 -2.66 -10.90
N CYS A 410 -23.92 -3.94 -10.72
CA CYS A 410 -24.62 -4.77 -11.70
C CYS A 410 -25.75 -5.53 -11.01
N ASP A 411 -27.00 -5.36 -11.46
CA ASP A 411 -28.20 -5.99 -10.88
C ASP A 411 -28.30 -5.78 -9.34
N GLY A 412 -27.98 -4.57 -8.89
CA GLY A 412 -27.97 -4.21 -7.46
C GLY A 412 -26.83 -4.82 -6.64
N VAL A 413 -25.88 -5.52 -7.27
CA VAL A 413 -24.67 -6.05 -6.61
C VAL A 413 -23.50 -5.14 -6.88
N TRP A 414 -22.87 -4.67 -5.81
CA TRP A 414 -21.77 -3.73 -5.84
C TRP A 414 -20.41 -4.41 -5.74
N TYR A 415 -19.46 -3.87 -6.50
CA TYR A 415 -18.07 -4.29 -6.53
C TYR A 415 -17.14 -3.08 -6.38
N GLU A 416 -16.08 -3.22 -5.58
CA GLU A 416 -15.00 -2.23 -5.47
C GLU A 416 -13.75 -2.80 -6.13
N LYS A 417 -13.19 -2.08 -7.10
CA LYS A 417 -11.88 -2.35 -7.67
C LYS A 417 -10.84 -1.46 -6.99
N ARG A 418 -9.87 -2.05 -6.29
CA ARG A 418 -8.85 -1.34 -5.49
C ARG A 418 -7.51 -2.05 -5.42
N TYR A 419 -6.48 -1.33 -4.98
CA TYR A 419 -5.26 -1.93 -4.43
C TYR A 419 -5.52 -2.37 -3.00
N ASP A 420 -5.51 -3.69 -2.76
CA ASP A 420 -5.80 -4.23 -1.43
C ASP A 420 -4.50 -4.55 -0.69
N GLN A 421 -4.42 -4.09 0.57
CA GLN A 421 -3.23 -4.20 1.41
C GLN A 421 -2.78 -5.66 1.61
N LEU A 422 -3.70 -6.63 1.49
CA LEU A 422 -3.38 -8.06 1.57
C LEU A 422 -2.36 -8.50 0.51
N TYR A 423 -2.28 -7.77 -0.61
CA TYR A 423 -1.37 -8.09 -1.72
C TYR A 423 -0.11 -7.22 -1.74
N PHE A 424 0.12 -6.41 -0.71
CA PHE A 424 1.29 -5.54 -0.65
C PHE A 424 2.50 -6.33 -0.16
N ASP A 425 3.58 -6.35 -0.95
CA ASP A 425 4.88 -6.85 -0.51
C ASP A 425 5.61 -5.74 0.26
N GLN A 426 5.13 -5.45 1.47
CA GLN A 426 5.72 -4.42 2.33
C GLN A 426 7.18 -4.71 2.67
N ARG A 427 7.56 -6.00 2.72
CA ARG A 427 8.94 -6.41 2.98
C ARG A 427 9.87 -5.97 1.86
N ARG A 428 9.45 -6.11 0.60
CA ARG A 428 10.21 -5.62 -0.56
C ARG A 428 10.41 -4.12 -0.53
N LEU A 429 9.35 -3.36 -0.27
CA LEU A 429 9.46 -1.90 -0.18
C LEU A 429 10.40 -1.50 0.97
N GLN A 430 10.27 -2.14 2.14
CA GLN A 430 11.15 -1.88 3.29
C GLN A 430 12.61 -2.24 3.00
N ALA A 431 12.86 -3.34 2.30
CA ALA A 431 14.20 -3.74 1.86
C ALA A 431 14.82 -2.71 0.92
N LEU A 432 14.06 -2.25 -0.08
CA LEU A 432 14.50 -1.19 -1.01
C LEU A 432 14.88 0.09 -0.26
N LEU A 433 14.00 0.55 0.64
CA LEU A 433 14.21 1.78 1.40
C LEU A 433 15.37 1.68 2.39
N HIS A 434 15.54 0.52 3.04
CA HIS A 434 16.64 0.31 3.99
C HIS A 434 18.01 0.29 3.30
N GLU A 435 18.15 -0.45 2.19
CA GLU A 435 19.40 -0.52 1.44
C GLU A 435 19.74 0.83 0.80
N ALA A 436 18.74 1.54 0.29
CA ALA A 436 18.94 2.91 -0.21
C ALA A 436 19.39 3.86 0.90
N ASP A 437 18.71 3.86 2.07
CA ASP A 437 19.09 4.69 3.20
C ASP A 437 20.53 4.40 3.66
N ARG A 438 20.94 3.13 3.68
CA ARG A 438 22.31 2.73 4.01
C ARG A 438 23.34 3.40 3.09
N LEU A 439 23.10 3.38 1.77
CA LEU A 439 24.00 3.95 0.77
C LEU A 439 23.96 5.47 0.77
N PHE A 440 22.78 6.08 0.87
CA PHE A 440 22.63 7.53 0.95
C PHE A 440 23.29 8.11 2.20
N ARG A 441 23.24 7.42 3.34
CA ARG A 441 23.95 7.83 4.56
C ARG A 441 25.46 7.91 4.35
N ARG A 442 26.04 7.01 3.55
CA ARG A 442 27.47 6.98 3.18
C ARG A 442 27.80 8.11 2.20
N GLU A 443 26.98 8.28 1.18
CA GLU A 443 27.16 9.35 0.19
C GLU A 443 27.15 10.74 0.85
N LEU A 444 26.18 10.97 1.73
CA LEU A 444 25.98 12.25 2.41
C LEU A 444 26.73 12.36 3.75
N LYS A 445 27.60 11.39 4.09
CA LYS A 445 28.45 11.38 5.30
C LYS A 445 27.70 11.72 6.61
N THR A 446 26.58 11.05 6.87
CA THR A 446 25.67 11.36 8.00
C THR A 446 26.11 10.81 9.37
N ASN A 447 27.25 10.10 9.44
CA ASN A 447 27.90 9.44 10.60
C ASN A 447 27.19 8.23 11.21
N HIS A 448 25.91 7.95 10.90
CA HIS A 448 25.15 6.83 11.50
C HIS A 448 24.87 5.72 10.49
N TYR A 449 25.90 4.98 10.08
CA TYR A 449 25.79 4.00 8.99
C TYR A 449 24.97 2.76 9.39
N LEU A 450 24.18 2.25 8.44
CA LEU A 450 23.42 1.00 8.59
C LEU A 450 24.25 -0.20 8.15
N ARG A 451 23.94 -1.38 8.71
CA ARG A 451 24.57 -2.64 8.29
C ARG A 451 23.93 -3.14 7.00
N GLN A 452 24.74 -3.70 6.12
CA GLN A 452 24.24 -4.39 4.93
C GLN A 452 23.53 -5.68 5.34
N LYS A 453 22.49 -6.03 4.60
CA LYS A 453 21.82 -7.33 4.71
C LYS A 453 21.82 -8.01 3.34
N ALA A 454 22.10 -9.31 3.32
CA ALA A 454 22.29 -10.05 2.08
C ALA A 454 20.99 -10.16 1.25
N ASP A 455 19.84 -10.27 1.90
CA ASP A 455 18.52 -10.35 1.27
C ASP A 455 18.04 -9.04 0.64
N GLU A 456 18.71 -7.92 0.93
CA GLU A 456 18.40 -6.59 0.40
C GLU A 456 19.36 -6.15 -0.72
N ALA A 457 20.41 -6.94 -1.01
CA ALA A 457 21.47 -6.59 -1.96
C ALA A 457 20.97 -6.35 -3.40
N TRP A 458 19.81 -6.91 -3.76
CA TRP A 458 19.17 -6.66 -5.04
C TRP A 458 18.81 -5.17 -5.27
N ALA A 459 18.66 -4.38 -4.19
CA ALA A 459 18.32 -2.96 -4.25
C ALA A 459 19.55 -2.04 -4.38
N THR A 460 20.77 -2.56 -4.15
CA THR A 460 22.02 -1.81 -4.29
C THR A 460 22.18 -1.10 -5.65
N PRO A 461 21.98 -1.75 -6.82
CA PRO A 461 22.15 -1.07 -8.11
C PRO A 461 21.15 0.07 -8.31
N LEU A 462 19.93 -0.06 -7.79
CA LEU A 462 18.90 0.98 -7.88
C LEU A 462 19.30 2.23 -7.08
N ALA A 463 19.83 2.03 -5.87
CA ALA A 463 20.31 3.12 -5.03
C ALA A 463 21.58 3.78 -5.58
N GLN A 464 22.50 3.01 -6.17
CA GLN A 464 23.68 3.54 -6.85
C GLN A 464 23.30 4.40 -8.06
N ALA A 465 22.31 3.98 -8.85
CA ALA A 465 21.80 4.77 -9.96
C ALA A 465 21.24 6.12 -9.50
N ALA A 466 20.53 6.17 -8.36
CA ALA A 466 20.04 7.42 -7.78
C ALA A 466 21.19 8.35 -7.34
N ILE A 467 22.23 7.81 -6.71
CA ILE A 467 23.44 8.58 -6.33
C ILE A 467 24.14 9.13 -7.58
N HIS A 468 24.31 8.31 -8.61
CA HIS A 468 24.94 8.72 -9.85
C HIS A 468 24.15 9.84 -10.54
N ALA A 469 22.82 9.70 -10.64
CA ALA A 469 21.94 10.73 -11.18
C ALA A 469 22.04 12.05 -10.39
N LEU A 470 22.10 11.99 -9.05
CA LEU A 470 22.29 13.19 -8.23
C LEU A 470 23.64 13.87 -8.50
N ARG A 471 24.72 13.09 -8.56
CA ARG A 471 26.06 13.62 -8.85
C ARG A 471 26.09 14.28 -10.21
N GLN A 472 25.54 13.64 -11.24
CA GLN A 472 25.45 14.22 -12.58
C GLN A 472 24.65 15.53 -12.60
N ALA A 473 23.49 15.57 -11.94
CA ALA A 473 22.67 16.77 -11.84
C ALA A 473 23.32 17.90 -11.01
N SER A 474 24.34 17.58 -10.21
CA SER A 474 25.08 18.54 -9.39
C SER A 474 26.43 18.93 -10.01
N ARG A 475 26.79 18.40 -11.19
CA ARG A 475 27.99 18.82 -11.91
C ARG A 475 27.79 20.26 -12.41
N PRO A 476 28.72 21.19 -12.16
CA PRO A 476 28.63 22.54 -12.68
C PRO A 476 28.63 22.49 -14.22
N ALA A 477 27.78 23.32 -14.85
CA ALA A 477 27.84 23.54 -16.29
C ALA A 477 29.14 24.30 -16.60
N VAL A 478 30.20 23.56 -16.92
CA VAL A 478 31.47 24.14 -17.32
C VAL A 478 31.27 24.78 -18.69
N THR A 479 31.23 26.12 -18.73
CA THR A 479 31.21 26.89 -19.97
C THR A 479 32.66 27.12 -20.36
N ILE A 480 33.18 26.33 -21.29
CA ILE A 480 34.53 26.49 -21.81
C ILE A 480 34.48 27.60 -22.87
N ASP A 481 35.11 28.73 -22.59
CA ASP A 481 35.29 29.81 -23.57
C ASP A 481 36.44 29.45 -24.51
N LEU A 482 36.12 29.17 -25.76
CA LEU A 482 37.10 28.79 -26.79
C LEU A 482 37.70 30.01 -27.51
N SER A 483 37.31 31.24 -27.15
CA SER A 483 37.77 32.46 -27.83
C SER A 483 39.26 32.74 -27.66
N GLU A 484 39.87 32.28 -26.56
CA GLU A 484 41.29 32.47 -26.27
C GLU A 484 42.16 31.28 -26.73
N LEU A 485 41.56 30.21 -27.26
CA LEU A 485 42.26 28.96 -27.57
C LEU A 485 43.26 29.12 -28.72
N GLU A 486 42.96 30.01 -29.66
CA GLU A 486 43.86 30.36 -30.77
C GLU A 486 45.05 31.21 -30.29
N GLN A 487 44.81 32.09 -29.32
CA GLN A 487 45.87 32.89 -28.71
C GLN A 487 46.81 32.03 -27.87
N ILE A 488 46.26 31.07 -27.11
CA ILE A 488 47.03 30.09 -26.34
C ILE A 488 47.91 29.23 -27.27
N ARG A 489 47.39 28.84 -28.46
CA ARG A 489 48.18 28.11 -29.46
C ARG A 489 49.32 28.95 -30.04
N LEU A 490 49.06 30.21 -30.37
CA LEU A 490 50.09 31.13 -30.89
C LEU A 490 51.17 31.42 -29.84
N ASP A 491 50.79 31.66 -28.59
CA ASP A 491 51.71 31.94 -27.50
C ASP A 491 52.56 30.70 -27.15
N ALA A 492 51.97 29.50 -27.21
CA ALA A 492 52.69 28.23 -27.05
C ALA A 492 53.68 27.98 -28.19
N MET A 493 53.29 28.25 -29.44
CA MET A 493 54.21 28.18 -30.60
C MET A 493 55.38 29.14 -30.45
N GLN A 494 55.13 30.40 -30.09
CA GLN A 494 56.20 31.37 -29.87
C GLN A 494 57.14 30.99 -28.72
N THR A 495 56.59 30.39 -27.67
CA THR A 495 57.39 29.89 -26.54
C THR A 495 58.24 28.69 -26.96
N LYS A 496 57.71 27.78 -27.79
CA LYS A 496 58.46 26.67 -28.39
C LYS A 496 59.62 27.20 -29.23
N ASP A 497 59.34 28.11 -30.15
CA ASP A 497 60.31 28.67 -31.10
C ASP A 497 61.41 29.49 -30.40
N SER A 498 61.10 30.08 -29.24
CA SER A 498 62.09 30.82 -28.43
C SER A 498 62.96 29.93 -27.53
N LEU A 499 62.55 28.69 -27.26
CA LEU A 499 63.27 27.75 -26.39
C LEU A 499 64.12 26.74 -27.19
N LEU A 500 63.87 26.61 -28.49
CA LEU A 500 64.64 25.77 -29.40
C LEU A 500 66.06 26.33 -29.60
N ILE A 501 67.08 25.51 -29.31
CA ILE A 501 68.51 25.83 -29.55
C ILE A 501 68.90 25.34 -30.95
N GLU A 502 69.92 25.92 -31.60
CA GLU A 502 70.33 25.61 -32.99
C GLU A 502 70.51 24.11 -33.29
N ALA A 503 70.89 23.29 -32.29
CA ALA A 503 70.98 21.83 -32.44
C ALA A 503 69.62 21.12 -32.56
N GLU A 504 68.56 21.67 -31.98
CA GLU A 504 67.20 21.11 -32.00
C GLU A 504 66.43 21.56 -33.26
N LEU A 505 66.81 22.68 -33.87
CA LEU A 505 66.28 23.13 -35.18
C LEU A 505 66.73 22.22 -36.33
N GLU A 506 67.97 21.72 -36.27
CA GLU A 506 68.47 20.74 -37.24
C GLU A 506 67.77 19.37 -37.07
N GLU A 507 67.43 18.95 -35.84
CA GLU A 507 66.62 17.76 -35.60
C GLU A 507 65.16 17.91 -36.07
N GLU A 508 64.53 19.08 -35.90
CA GLU A 508 63.18 19.35 -36.42
C GLU A 508 63.14 19.42 -37.96
N GLU A 509 64.17 19.97 -38.63
CA GLU A 509 64.27 19.95 -40.11
C GLU A 509 64.50 18.55 -40.68
N ILE A 510 65.28 17.70 -39.99
CA ILE A 510 65.48 16.31 -40.37
C ILE A 510 64.18 15.50 -40.18
N ALA A 511 63.46 15.71 -39.08
CA ALA A 511 62.18 15.05 -38.82
C ALA A 511 61.08 15.48 -39.81
N ALA A 512 61.02 16.76 -40.19
CA ALA A 512 60.08 17.28 -41.17
C ALA A 512 60.37 16.82 -42.61
N ALA A 513 61.65 16.58 -42.94
CA ALA A 513 62.05 16.00 -44.22
C ALA A 513 61.71 14.49 -44.31
N ASP A 514 61.83 13.75 -43.20
CA ASP A 514 61.43 12.34 -43.12
C ASP A 514 59.90 12.16 -43.19
N THR A 515 59.11 13.12 -42.68
CA THR A 515 57.63 13.05 -42.76
C THR A 515 57.09 13.32 -44.17
N ALA A 516 57.83 14.01 -45.04
CA ALA A 516 57.39 14.35 -46.39
C ALA A 516 57.69 13.27 -47.45
N ALA A 517 58.42 12.20 -47.10
CA ALA A 517 58.92 11.21 -48.07
C ALA A 517 58.32 9.79 -47.93
N SER A 518 57.32 9.57 -47.07
CA SER A 518 56.71 8.24 -46.89
C SER A 518 55.18 8.26 -46.97
N GLU A 519 54.64 8.47 -48.18
CA GLU A 519 53.30 8.01 -48.54
C GLU A 519 53.38 6.58 -49.10
N THR A 520 53.25 5.58 -48.22
CA THR A 520 52.70 4.23 -48.50
C THR A 520 52.38 3.52 -47.16
N GLU A 521 51.12 3.07 -47.02
CA GLU A 521 50.43 2.26 -45.97
C GLU A 521 51.26 1.26 -45.11
N PRO A 522 50.82 0.85 -43.88
CA PRO A 522 49.46 0.38 -43.53
C PRO A 522 48.89 0.79 -42.15
N ASP A 523 47.63 0.42 -41.91
CA ASP A 523 46.80 0.55 -40.70
C ASP A 523 47.58 0.70 -39.37
N THR A 524 47.74 1.95 -38.94
CA THR A 524 48.22 2.29 -37.59
C THR A 524 47.03 2.58 -36.69
N VAL A 525 47.02 1.99 -35.49
CA VAL A 525 46.06 2.36 -34.43
C VAL A 525 46.32 3.82 -34.04
N GLU A 526 45.28 4.65 -33.96
CA GLU A 526 45.41 6.07 -33.57
C GLU A 526 46.22 6.18 -32.26
N GLY A 527 47.38 6.84 -32.32
CA GLY A 527 48.25 7.07 -31.15
C GLY A 527 49.33 6.00 -30.89
N LEU A 528 49.42 4.95 -31.72
CA LEU A 528 50.45 3.90 -31.58
C LEU A 528 51.37 3.87 -32.81
N ASP A 529 52.69 3.83 -32.60
CA ASP A 529 53.63 3.77 -33.72
C ASP A 529 53.57 2.42 -34.47
N ALA A 530 54.18 2.37 -35.66
CA ALA A 530 54.14 1.19 -36.52
C ALA A 530 54.77 -0.06 -35.87
N LEU A 531 55.79 0.12 -35.02
CA LEU A 531 56.48 -0.99 -34.36
C LEU A 531 55.64 -1.60 -33.23
N HIS A 532 55.06 -0.75 -32.38
CA HIS A 532 54.15 -1.16 -31.31
C HIS A 532 52.83 -1.71 -31.88
N THR A 533 52.35 -1.20 -33.01
CA THR A 533 51.20 -1.77 -33.73
C THR A 533 51.50 -3.18 -34.23
N GLN A 534 52.70 -3.43 -34.78
CA GLN A 534 53.11 -4.79 -35.17
C GLN A 534 53.23 -5.73 -33.97
N ILE A 535 53.77 -5.26 -32.84
CA ILE A 535 53.85 -6.03 -31.59
C ILE A 535 52.44 -6.40 -31.12
N LEU A 536 51.50 -5.45 -31.12
CA LEU A 536 50.10 -5.67 -30.75
C LEU A 536 49.40 -6.65 -31.71
N CYS A 537 49.63 -6.55 -33.02
CA CYS A 537 49.09 -7.50 -34.01
C CYS A 537 49.58 -8.93 -33.76
N VAL A 538 50.88 -9.12 -33.54
CA VAL A 538 51.45 -10.44 -33.26
C VAL A 538 50.85 -11.04 -31.99
N LEU A 539 50.72 -10.21 -30.95
CA LEU A 539 50.12 -10.58 -29.67
C LEU A 539 48.64 -10.95 -29.80
N ALA A 540 47.84 -10.15 -30.53
CA ALA A 540 46.41 -10.39 -30.73
C ALA A 540 46.13 -11.71 -31.47
N HIS A 541 47.01 -12.11 -32.40
CA HIS A 541 46.94 -13.38 -33.12
C HIS A 541 47.54 -14.57 -32.33
N GLY A 542 47.95 -14.37 -31.07
CA GLY A 542 48.52 -15.40 -30.20
C GLY A 542 49.97 -15.77 -30.52
N GLY A 543 50.69 -14.93 -31.27
CA GLY A 543 52.11 -15.08 -31.55
C GLY A 543 53.01 -14.45 -30.48
N SER A 544 54.29 -14.83 -30.45
CA SER A 544 55.29 -14.26 -29.54
C SER A 544 56.05 -13.10 -30.21
N PRO A 545 56.04 -11.88 -29.66
CA PRO A 545 56.78 -10.73 -30.21
C PRO A 545 58.27 -10.72 -29.81
N ALA A 546 58.79 -11.76 -29.14
CA ALA A 546 60.14 -11.78 -28.57
C ALA A 546 61.25 -11.53 -29.61
N ALA A 547 61.06 -11.96 -30.87
CA ALA A 547 62.01 -11.68 -31.95
C ALA A 547 62.04 -10.19 -32.32
N LEU A 548 60.86 -9.55 -32.44
CA LEU A 548 60.72 -8.13 -32.78
C LEU A 548 61.27 -7.22 -31.67
N ILE A 549 60.99 -7.56 -30.41
CA ILE A 549 61.49 -6.84 -29.24
C ILE A 549 63.02 -6.91 -29.18
N LYS A 550 63.60 -8.09 -29.43
CA LYS A 550 65.05 -8.29 -29.39
C LYS A 550 65.78 -7.62 -30.55
N GLU A 551 65.21 -7.66 -31.75
CA GLU A 551 65.77 -7.02 -32.96
C GLU A 551 65.78 -5.49 -32.84
N ASN A 552 64.75 -4.91 -32.22
CA ASN A 552 64.62 -3.47 -32.02
C ASN A 552 65.15 -2.98 -30.65
N HIS A 553 65.84 -3.85 -29.90
CA HIS A 553 66.42 -3.54 -28.59
C HIS A 553 65.44 -2.92 -27.58
N LEU A 554 64.17 -3.31 -27.64
CA LEU A 554 63.12 -2.83 -26.73
C LEU A 554 63.13 -3.60 -25.40
N MET A 555 62.73 -2.93 -24.32
CA MET A 555 62.46 -3.57 -23.04
C MET A 555 60.98 -4.01 -23.00
N PRO A 556 60.67 -5.31 -22.77
CA PRO A 556 59.28 -5.81 -22.79
C PRO A 556 58.31 -4.98 -21.95
N ALA A 557 58.68 -4.65 -20.72
CA ALA A 557 57.84 -3.85 -19.82
C ALA A 557 57.51 -2.46 -20.39
N VAL A 558 58.47 -1.80 -21.05
CA VAL A 558 58.26 -0.48 -21.66
C VAL A 558 57.35 -0.57 -22.88
N ALA A 559 57.48 -1.64 -23.67
CA ALA A 559 56.59 -1.89 -24.80
C ALA A 559 55.15 -2.16 -24.33
N ALA A 560 54.97 -2.93 -23.24
CA ALA A 560 53.66 -3.16 -22.63
C ALA A 560 53.02 -1.86 -22.12
N ASP A 561 53.78 -1.04 -21.39
CA ASP A 561 53.29 0.25 -20.86
C ASP A 561 52.90 1.21 -21.99
N THR A 562 53.67 1.24 -23.07
CA THR A 562 53.39 2.10 -24.24
C THR A 562 52.09 1.69 -24.92
N ILE A 563 51.89 0.39 -25.13
CA ILE A 563 50.67 -0.12 -25.76
C ILE A 563 49.46 0.04 -24.84
N ASN A 564 49.59 -0.27 -23.55
CA ASN A 564 48.52 -0.08 -22.57
C ASN A 564 48.13 1.40 -22.44
N ALA A 565 49.10 2.33 -22.43
CA ALA A 565 48.81 3.76 -22.36
C ALA A 565 48.02 4.25 -23.58
N ALA A 566 48.35 3.78 -24.78
CA ALA A 566 47.63 4.13 -26.00
C ALA A 566 46.20 3.56 -26.04
N LEU A 567 46.00 2.38 -25.46
CA LEU A 567 44.71 1.67 -25.49
C LEU A 567 43.84 1.93 -24.25
N PHE A 568 44.36 2.63 -23.23
CA PHE A 568 43.65 2.88 -21.99
C PHE A 568 42.37 3.69 -22.20
N ASP A 569 42.37 4.68 -23.09
CA ASP A 569 41.19 5.50 -23.39
C ASP A 569 40.06 4.70 -24.07
N VAL A 570 40.38 3.54 -24.66
CA VAL A 570 39.43 2.66 -25.35
C VAL A 570 38.91 1.57 -24.42
N PHE A 571 39.79 0.94 -23.64
CA PHE A 571 39.45 -0.24 -22.83
C PHE A 571 39.26 0.05 -21.33
N ASP A 572 39.68 1.22 -20.85
CA ASP A 572 39.70 1.63 -19.42
C ASP A 572 40.42 0.59 -18.51
N ASP A 573 41.30 -0.23 -19.10
CA ASP A 573 42.09 -1.28 -18.43
C ASP A 573 43.38 -1.61 -19.23
N ASN A 574 44.31 -2.32 -18.59
CA ASN A 574 45.51 -2.85 -19.24
C ASN A 574 45.18 -4.10 -20.06
N VAL A 575 45.50 -4.07 -21.34
CA VAL A 575 45.17 -5.15 -22.29
C VAL A 575 46.35 -6.10 -22.56
N ILE A 576 47.57 -5.70 -22.19
CA ILE A 576 48.78 -6.52 -22.25
C ILE A 576 49.43 -6.59 -20.87
N GLU A 577 49.83 -7.79 -20.45
CA GLU A 577 50.63 -8.03 -19.26
C GLU A 577 52.06 -8.44 -19.64
N CYS A 578 53.02 -8.00 -18.83
CA CYS A 578 54.43 -8.37 -18.96
C CYS A 578 54.82 -9.33 -17.83
N GLU A 579 54.93 -10.61 -18.13
CA GLU A 579 55.43 -11.64 -17.20
C GLU A 579 56.92 -11.87 -17.44
N GLY A 580 57.77 -11.12 -16.72
CA GLY A 580 59.22 -11.20 -16.90
C GLY A 580 59.67 -10.60 -18.24
N ASP A 581 60.17 -11.45 -19.14
CA ASP A 581 60.60 -11.04 -20.50
C ASP A 581 59.55 -11.37 -21.59
N GLU A 582 58.37 -11.89 -21.20
CA GLU A 582 57.29 -12.25 -22.13
C GLU A 582 56.10 -11.28 -22.03
N LEU A 583 55.54 -10.92 -23.19
CA LEU A 583 54.31 -10.14 -23.30
C LEU A 583 53.13 -11.05 -23.61
N LEU A 584 52.03 -10.87 -22.89
CA LEU A 584 50.80 -11.65 -23.02
C LEU A 584 49.61 -10.72 -23.16
N VAL A 585 48.69 -11.03 -24.08
CA VAL A 585 47.39 -10.33 -24.15
C VAL A 585 46.48 -10.88 -23.06
N VAL A 586 45.78 -9.99 -22.37
CA VAL A 586 44.72 -10.37 -21.44
C VAL A 586 43.58 -10.97 -22.26
N ALA A 587 43.25 -12.25 -22.00
CA ALA A 587 42.35 -13.05 -22.83
C ALA A 587 40.99 -12.41 -23.08
N ASP A 588 40.48 -11.65 -22.09
CA ASP A 588 39.18 -10.96 -22.17
C ASP A 588 39.17 -9.85 -23.24
N TYR A 589 40.32 -9.27 -23.58
CA TYR A 589 40.45 -8.19 -24.56
C TYR A 589 40.97 -8.64 -25.92
N GLN A 590 41.32 -9.92 -26.09
CA GLN A 590 41.94 -10.41 -27.32
C GLN A 590 41.02 -10.29 -28.54
N GLU A 591 39.73 -10.63 -28.40
CA GLU A 591 38.76 -10.50 -29.49
C GLU A 591 38.50 -9.03 -29.86
N ASP A 592 38.45 -8.14 -28.86
CA ASP A 592 38.20 -6.72 -29.08
C ASP A 592 39.41 -6.02 -29.73
N ILE A 593 40.64 -6.39 -29.35
CA ILE A 593 41.88 -5.92 -30.01
C ILE A 593 41.91 -6.37 -31.47
N LEU A 594 41.54 -7.63 -31.77
CA LEU A 594 41.47 -8.13 -33.15
C LEU A 594 40.43 -7.36 -33.99
N GLN A 595 39.30 -7.01 -33.38
CA GLN A 595 38.26 -6.21 -34.04
C GLN A 595 38.74 -4.78 -34.31
N MET A 596 39.49 -4.18 -33.37
CA MET A 596 40.09 -2.85 -33.53
C MET A 596 41.15 -2.82 -34.63
N LEU A 597 41.91 -3.91 -34.82
CA LEU A 597 42.94 -4.06 -35.84
C LEU A 597 42.39 -4.42 -37.24
N GLY A 598 41.09 -4.29 -37.47
CA GLY A 598 40.48 -4.50 -38.79
C GLY A 598 40.22 -5.97 -39.15
N GLY A 599 40.14 -6.87 -38.17
CA GLY A 599 39.80 -8.28 -38.39
C GLY A 599 38.34 -8.50 -38.78
N ASP A 600 38.02 -8.48 -40.08
CA ASP A 600 36.79 -9.07 -40.61
C ASP A 600 36.81 -10.60 -40.38
N LYS A 601 35.84 -11.10 -39.60
CA LYS A 601 35.44 -12.52 -39.63
C LYS A 601 34.55 -12.71 -40.87
N ASP A 602 35.15 -13.15 -41.97
CA ASP A 602 34.52 -13.99 -42.99
C ASP A 602 35.61 -14.79 -43.75
N GLU A 603 36.11 -15.85 -43.11
CA GLU A 603 36.24 -17.21 -43.70
C GLU A 603 36.16 -18.28 -42.60
#